data_AF-A0A6P5J7W1-F1
#
_entry.id   AF-A0A6P5J7W1-F1
#
_cell.length_a   1.000
_cell.length_b   1.000
_cell.length_c   1.000
_cell.angle_alpha   90.00
_cell.angle_beta   90.00
_cell.angle_gamma   90.00
#
_symmetry.space_group_name_H-M   'P 1'
#
loop_
_entity.id
_entity.type
_entity.pdbx_description
1 polymer ?
#
loop_
_entity_poly.entity_id
_entity_poly.type
_entity_poly.pdbx_seq_one_letter_code
_entity_poly.pdbx_strand_id
1 'polypeptide(L)'
;MNEDGITCVGRETPDWKGKQWLMRIVNRKGKTEGLSNPVMSWWTAQMQQPSGPVCRMCLQEPGDPEKLGEFLQRDNLRIHYFCLILSSGLPQRGRASDGFHGFLPEDIKKETSRAARKTCFVCKKKGAAIFCQKERCRRNFHLPCGRERGCISQFFGEYKSFCEKHRPTQDIQPEKRAEEDCILCCESLSGGNDDNIQSPCCSRMIYHRKCIQKYAHSSAKHFFKCPQCNNREEFPKEMLRMGIHIPDRDAAWELEPGAFSELYQRHQHCDAPICLYKDGRDNFENEGRWGLILCTTCGSQGTHRSCSSLRSNSKKWECAECISTGEIPGCSKTISPRRHFYRETGQNSSQEENPGPSLRERPGPSFLQESSELSSPEKAEPSCWERRRSTWRAKHVKISKCRKKKE
;
A
#
# COMPACT_ATOMS: atom_id res chain seq x y z
N MET A 1 69.51 -6.08 -16.66
CA MET A 1 68.74 -4.83 -16.55
C MET A 1 67.28 -5.26 -16.52
N ASN A 2 66.86 -5.94 -15.46
CA ASN A 2 66.35 -5.43 -14.18
C ASN A 2 65.00 -4.72 -14.32
N GLU A 3 64.01 -5.30 -13.63
CA GLU A 3 62.76 -4.68 -13.13
C GLU A 3 61.68 -4.42 -14.21
N ASP A 4 60.43 -4.90 -14.17
CA ASP A 4 59.57 -5.45 -13.12
C ASP A 4 58.45 -6.32 -13.75
N GLY A 5 57.91 -7.31 -13.05
CA GLY A 5 56.72 -8.06 -13.50
C GLY A 5 56.29 -9.21 -12.59
N ILE A 6 55.40 -8.90 -11.65
CA ILE A 6 54.91 -9.74 -10.56
C ILE A 6 53.88 -10.79 -11.02
N THR A 7 54.01 -11.97 -10.41
CA THR A 7 53.23 -13.23 -10.40
C THR A 7 51.86 -13.10 -9.72
N CYS A 8 50.76 -13.67 -10.24
CA CYS A 8 50.19 -15.03 -10.04
C CYS A 8 48.95 -15.12 -9.12
N VAL A 9 47.90 -15.73 -9.71
CA VAL A 9 46.91 -16.70 -9.19
C VAL A 9 46.08 -16.33 -7.95
N GLY A 10 44.77 -16.21 -8.15
CA GLY A 10 43.77 -16.13 -7.08
C GLY A 10 42.75 -17.26 -7.15
N ARG A 11 42.35 -17.77 -5.98
CA ARG A 11 40.96 -18.15 -5.66
C ARG A 11 40.76 -18.42 -4.17
N GLU A 12 39.51 -18.16 -3.77
CA GLU A 12 38.80 -18.48 -2.51
C GLU A 12 38.82 -17.44 -1.38
N THR A 13 37.61 -16.98 -1.03
CA THR A 13 37.26 -16.21 0.16
C THR A 13 36.01 -16.81 0.80
N PRO A 14 35.96 -16.94 2.13
CA PRO A 14 34.73 -16.57 2.83
C PRO A 14 34.94 -15.79 4.14
N ASP A 15 33.85 -15.13 4.53
CA ASP A 15 33.43 -14.78 5.90
C ASP A 15 33.97 -13.49 6.56
N TRP A 16 33.05 -12.55 6.82
CA TRP A 16 33.26 -11.37 7.66
C TRP A 16 32.20 -11.34 8.78
N LYS A 17 32.57 -11.88 9.95
CA LYS A 17 31.91 -11.61 11.23
C LYS A 17 32.60 -10.43 11.93
N GLY A 18 31.87 -9.32 12.05
CA GLY A 18 32.27 -8.14 12.81
C GLY A 18 32.35 -8.41 14.31
N LYS A 19 33.53 -8.17 14.89
CA LYS A 19 33.79 -8.24 16.34
C LYS A 19 33.67 -6.86 16.99
N GLN A 20 33.12 -6.92 18.19
CA GLN A 20 32.82 -5.89 19.17
C GLN A 20 34.10 -5.23 19.72
N TRP A 21 34.15 -3.90 19.74
CA TRP A 21 35.24 -3.14 20.36
C TRP A 21 34.99 -2.98 21.87
N LEU A 22 35.87 -3.59 22.68
CA LEU A 22 35.99 -3.36 24.12
C LEU A 22 37.21 -2.46 24.36
N MET A 23 36.98 -1.19 24.72
CA MET A 23 38.04 -0.33 25.22
C MET A 23 38.40 -0.71 26.67
N ARG A 24 39.67 -1.03 26.90
CA ARG A 24 40.29 -1.21 28.21
C ARG A 24 40.89 0.12 28.66
N ILE A 25 40.42 0.67 29.77
CA ILE A 25 41.14 1.72 30.52
C ILE A 25 41.79 1.04 31.73
N VAL A 26 43.13 1.10 31.76
CA VAL A 26 43.96 0.63 32.87
C VAL A 26 44.05 1.75 33.90
N ASN A 27 43.80 1.45 35.18
CA ASN A 27 44.21 2.33 36.28
C ASN A 27 45.00 1.54 37.33
N ARG A 28 46.05 2.16 37.87
CA ARG A 28 47.14 1.55 38.64
C ARG A 28 47.06 2.04 40.10
N LYS A 29 47.29 1.10 41.03
CA LYS A 29 47.57 1.21 42.50
C LYS A 29 46.43 0.83 43.46
N GLY A 30 46.48 -0.41 43.96
CA GLY A 30 46.96 -0.74 45.32
C GLY A 30 46.04 -0.52 46.54
N LYS A 31 45.81 -1.63 47.27
CA LYS A 31 45.45 -1.84 48.70
C LYS A 31 43.99 -2.19 49.05
N THR A 32 43.94 -2.94 50.15
CA THR A 32 43.01 -3.99 50.58
C THR A 32 42.09 -3.56 51.73
N GLU A 33 41.01 -4.35 51.91
CA GLU A 33 40.24 -4.62 53.14
C GLU A 33 39.21 -3.61 53.68
N GLY A 34 38.07 -4.16 54.14
CA GLY A 34 37.25 -3.57 55.22
C GLY A 34 35.76 -3.39 54.92
N LEU A 35 34.91 -4.07 55.69
CA LEU A 35 33.44 -3.99 55.70
C LEU A 35 32.89 -2.57 55.90
N SER A 36 31.80 -2.23 55.20
CA SER A 36 30.55 -1.68 55.79
C SER A 36 29.51 -1.34 54.69
N ASN A 37 28.31 -1.90 54.78
CA ASN A 37 27.08 -1.32 54.20
C ASN A 37 26.48 -0.35 55.25
N PRO A 38 25.50 0.54 54.98
CA PRO A 38 24.73 0.76 53.74
C PRO A 38 24.50 2.26 53.39
N VAL A 39 23.59 2.54 52.45
CA VAL A 39 22.79 3.79 52.24
C VAL A 39 23.14 4.61 50.97
N MET A 40 22.19 4.57 50.02
CA MET A 40 21.83 5.62 49.03
C MET A 40 22.85 6.05 47.96
N SER A 41 22.63 5.60 46.73
CA SER A 41 22.65 6.50 45.55
C SER A 41 21.91 5.89 44.36
N TRP A 42 20.59 5.74 44.50
CA TRP A 42 19.67 5.48 43.38
C TRP A 42 19.41 6.74 42.54
N TRP A 43 20.46 7.46 42.15
CA TRP A 43 20.35 8.72 41.41
C TRP A 43 21.51 8.90 40.45
N THR A 44 21.44 8.23 39.28
CA THR A 44 21.85 8.74 37.95
C THR A 44 21.69 7.64 36.87
N ALA A 45 20.50 7.05 36.74
CA ALA A 45 20.07 6.49 35.47
C ALA A 45 19.32 7.60 34.72
N GLN A 46 20.05 8.60 34.23
CA GLN A 46 19.52 9.58 33.29
C GLN A 46 19.10 8.82 32.03
N MET A 47 17.78 8.72 31.87
CA MET A 47 17.15 8.29 30.64
C MET A 47 17.64 9.17 29.51
N GLN A 48 18.46 8.61 28.62
CA GLN A 48 18.66 9.20 27.30
C GLN A 48 17.32 9.16 26.58
N GLN A 49 16.62 10.30 26.63
CA GLN A 49 15.44 10.54 25.81
C GLN A 49 15.86 10.48 24.34
N PRO A 50 15.10 9.81 23.46
CA PRO A 50 15.34 9.90 22.03
C PRO A 50 15.30 11.36 21.58
N SER A 51 16.34 11.83 20.90
CA SER A 51 16.46 13.21 20.42
C SER A 51 15.57 13.52 19.20
N GLY A 52 14.80 12.54 18.71
CA GLY A 52 13.95 12.65 17.53
C GLY A 52 12.46 12.94 17.83
N PRO A 53 11.67 13.34 16.81
CA PRO A 53 10.23 13.52 16.96
C PRO A 53 9.52 12.17 17.19
N VAL A 54 9.00 11.95 18.40
CA VAL A 54 8.22 10.74 18.72
C VAL A 54 6.71 10.97 18.62
N CYS A 55 5.98 9.93 18.21
CA CYS A 55 4.52 9.93 18.19
C CYS A 55 3.94 10.02 19.60
N ARG A 56 2.97 10.91 19.80
CA ARG A 56 2.35 11.19 21.11
C ARG A 56 1.55 10.00 21.68
N MET A 57 1.14 9.05 20.85
CA MET A 57 0.35 7.89 21.27
C MET A 57 1.18 6.63 21.55
N CYS A 58 2.11 6.27 20.66
CA CYS A 58 2.90 5.04 20.81
C CYS A 58 4.31 5.29 21.36
N LEU A 59 4.74 6.56 21.48
CA LEU A 59 6.06 6.97 21.96
C LEU A 59 7.23 6.38 21.15
N GLN A 60 6.98 6.07 19.87
CA GLN A 60 7.99 5.62 18.92
C GLN A 60 8.29 6.73 17.91
N GLU A 61 9.50 6.71 17.36
CA GLU A 61 9.91 7.49 16.19
C GLU A 61 9.05 7.17 14.95
N PRO A 62 9.12 7.96 13.86
CA PRO A 62 8.30 7.79 12.67
C PRO A 62 8.27 6.37 12.10
N GLY A 63 9.42 5.69 12.17
CA GLY A 63 9.57 4.32 11.73
C GLY A 63 9.17 4.12 10.28
N ASP A 64 8.62 2.95 10.00
CA ASP A 64 8.20 2.49 8.67
C ASP A 64 6.75 2.93 8.39
N PRO A 65 6.50 3.81 7.38
CA PRO A 65 5.17 4.29 7.04
C PRO A 65 4.20 3.19 6.61
N GLU A 66 4.67 2.04 6.12
CA GLU A 66 3.79 0.90 5.79
C GLU A 66 3.21 0.25 7.05
N LYS A 67 3.92 0.34 8.19
CA LYS A 67 3.53 -0.30 9.45
C LYS A 67 2.75 0.62 10.36
N LEU A 68 3.12 1.90 10.38
CA LEU A 68 2.59 2.90 11.30
C LEU A 68 1.76 3.97 10.59
N GLY A 69 1.74 3.99 9.27
CA GLY A 69 1.15 5.05 8.48
C GLY A 69 2.06 6.27 8.43
N GLU A 70 1.68 7.26 7.64
CA GLU A 70 2.40 8.53 7.54
C GLU A 70 2.62 9.17 8.91
N PHE A 71 3.80 9.74 9.11
CA PHE A 71 4.11 10.48 10.33
C PHE A 71 3.67 11.93 10.18
N LEU A 72 2.53 12.25 10.79
CA LEU A 72 1.90 13.54 10.67
C LEU A 72 2.45 14.50 11.72
N GLN A 73 2.90 15.67 11.26
CA GLN A 73 3.41 16.74 12.11
C GLN A 73 2.73 18.06 11.75
N ARG A 74 2.06 18.67 12.74
CA ARG A 74 1.48 20.00 12.64
C ARG A 74 1.48 20.64 14.02
N ASP A 75 1.95 21.87 14.10
CA ASP A 75 2.14 22.60 15.36
C ASP A 75 2.97 21.75 16.36
N ASN A 76 2.42 21.55 17.57
CA ASN A 76 3.01 20.74 18.64
C ASN A 76 2.49 19.29 18.68
N LEU A 77 1.80 18.83 17.64
CA LEU A 77 1.28 17.46 17.55
C LEU A 77 2.07 16.65 16.52
N ARG A 78 2.53 15.48 16.97
CA ARG A 78 3.30 14.51 16.19
C ARG A 78 2.66 13.15 16.40
N ILE A 79 2.13 12.54 15.34
CA ILE A 79 1.34 11.32 15.45
C ILE A 79 1.43 10.48 14.18
N HIS A 80 1.52 9.17 14.37
CA HIS A 80 1.37 8.21 13.28
C HIS A 80 -0.08 8.16 12.80
N TYR A 81 -0.31 8.20 11.48
CA TYR A 81 -1.66 8.12 10.91
C TYR A 81 -2.42 6.86 11.37
N PHE A 82 -1.77 5.69 11.44
CA PHE A 82 -2.46 4.50 11.93
C PHE A 82 -2.72 4.52 13.43
N CYS A 83 -1.90 5.22 14.23
CA CYS A 83 -2.23 5.43 15.64
C CYS A 83 -3.48 6.31 15.79
N LEU A 84 -3.67 7.27 14.89
CA LEU A 84 -4.82 8.18 14.86
C LEU A 84 -6.11 7.43 14.52
N ILE A 85 -6.18 6.78 13.35
CA ILE A 85 -7.42 6.14 12.87
C ILE A 85 -7.83 4.91 13.67
N LEU A 86 -6.88 4.19 14.27
CA LEU A 86 -7.15 3.00 15.09
C LEU A 86 -7.41 3.34 16.56
N SER A 87 -7.32 4.62 16.94
CA SER A 87 -7.55 5.05 18.30
C SER A 87 -9.02 4.92 18.67
N SER A 88 -9.31 4.00 19.58
CA SER A 88 -10.69 3.53 19.79
C SER A 88 -11.62 4.53 20.48
N GLY A 89 -11.11 5.65 21.00
CA GLY A 89 -11.88 6.73 21.61
C GLY A 89 -11.83 8.06 20.85
N LEU A 90 -11.24 8.08 19.65
CA LEU A 90 -11.03 9.31 18.90
C LEU A 90 -12.10 9.48 17.80
N PRO A 91 -12.97 10.50 17.89
CA PRO A 91 -13.95 10.75 16.85
C PRO A 91 -13.35 11.59 15.71
N GLN A 92 -13.66 11.24 14.46
CA GLN A 92 -13.37 12.04 13.27
C GLN A 92 -14.60 12.91 12.96
N ARG A 93 -14.55 14.21 13.33
CA ARG A 93 -15.71 15.12 13.22
C ARG A 93 -15.48 16.33 12.32
N GLY A 94 -14.22 16.62 11.99
CA GLY A 94 -13.86 17.71 11.09
C GLY A 94 -14.04 17.33 9.62
N ARG A 95 -13.93 18.33 8.74
CA ARG A 95 -13.78 18.13 7.29
C ARG A 95 -12.40 17.57 6.98
N ALA A 96 -12.19 17.02 5.79
CA ALA A 96 -10.90 16.46 5.38
C ALA A 96 -9.72 17.45 5.52
N SER A 97 -9.97 18.76 5.35
CA SER A 97 -8.99 19.84 5.51
C SER A 97 -8.65 20.19 6.96
N ASP A 98 -9.49 19.77 7.91
CA ASP A 98 -9.40 20.21 9.31
C ASP A 98 -8.43 19.31 10.08
N GLY A 99 -7.52 19.93 10.84
CA GLY A 99 -6.56 19.21 11.67
C GLY A 99 -5.72 18.21 10.88
N PHE A 100 -5.78 16.95 11.27
CA PHE A 100 -5.18 15.83 10.57
C PHE A 100 -6.29 15.00 9.91
N HIS A 101 -6.57 15.19 8.62
CA HIS A 101 -7.61 14.45 7.88
C HIS A 101 -8.99 14.43 8.58
N GLY A 102 -9.42 15.54 9.20
CA GLY A 102 -10.69 15.63 9.93
C GLY A 102 -10.62 15.22 11.42
N PHE A 103 -9.44 14.86 11.92
CA PHE A 103 -9.20 14.71 13.35
C PHE A 103 -8.74 16.03 13.96
N LEU A 104 -9.59 16.57 14.85
CA LEU A 104 -9.35 17.86 15.49
C LEU A 104 -8.26 17.76 16.58
N PRO A 105 -7.31 18.72 16.65
CA PRO A 105 -6.25 18.74 17.66
C PRO A 105 -6.74 18.58 19.11
N GLU A 106 -7.89 19.14 19.45
CA GLU A 106 -8.51 19.09 20.77
C GLU A 106 -8.96 17.66 21.12
N ASP A 107 -9.52 16.95 20.15
CA ASP A 107 -9.96 15.57 20.32
C ASP A 107 -8.75 14.63 20.43
N ILE A 108 -7.67 14.89 19.70
CA ILE A 108 -6.40 14.16 19.81
C ILE A 108 -5.79 14.34 21.20
N LYS A 109 -5.79 15.57 21.74
CA LYS A 109 -5.30 15.84 23.10
C LYS A 109 -6.15 15.12 24.16
N LYS A 110 -7.48 15.15 24.03
CA LYS A 110 -8.40 14.41 24.92
C LYS A 110 -8.14 12.90 24.86
N GLU A 111 -7.96 12.37 23.66
CA GLU A 111 -7.72 10.94 23.47
C GLU A 111 -6.37 10.51 24.02
N THR A 112 -5.33 11.31 23.82
CA THR A 112 -4.00 11.10 24.42
C THR A 112 -4.11 11.06 25.94
N SER A 113 -4.90 11.95 26.53
CA SER A 113 -5.14 12.01 27.98
C SER A 113 -5.92 10.79 28.49
N ARG A 114 -6.87 10.26 27.70
CA ARG A 114 -7.54 8.98 27.98
C ARG A 114 -6.56 7.82 27.93
N ALA A 115 -5.76 7.75 26.87
CA ALA A 115 -4.78 6.69 26.62
C ALA A 115 -3.68 6.64 27.69
N ALA A 116 -3.26 7.80 28.22
CA ALA A 116 -2.28 7.90 29.31
C ALA A 116 -2.70 7.13 30.58
N ARG A 117 -3.99 6.89 30.80
CA ARG A 117 -4.48 6.09 31.93
C ARG A 117 -4.52 4.58 31.64
N LYS A 118 -4.50 4.19 30.36
CA LYS A 118 -4.61 2.81 29.89
C LYS A 118 -3.24 2.14 29.83
N THR A 119 -3.16 0.92 30.34
CA THR A 119 -1.94 0.12 30.35
C THR A 119 -1.92 -0.85 29.17
N CYS A 120 -0.83 -0.88 28.42
CA CYS A 120 -0.59 -1.84 27.36
C CYS A 120 -0.45 -3.26 27.95
N PHE A 121 -1.22 -4.24 27.44
CA PHE A 121 -1.14 -5.62 27.94
C PHE A 121 0.16 -6.32 27.54
N VAL A 122 0.88 -5.82 26.54
CA VAL A 122 2.14 -6.35 26.02
C VAL A 122 3.32 -5.77 26.80
N CYS A 123 3.61 -4.47 26.66
CA CYS A 123 4.78 -3.84 27.29
C CYS A 123 4.56 -3.32 28.73
N LYS A 124 3.33 -3.42 29.26
CA LYS A 124 2.93 -2.97 30.60
C LYS A 124 3.07 -1.46 30.88
N LYS A 125 3.46 -0.65 29.89
CA LYS A 125 3.53 0.81 29.99
C LYS A 125 2.16 1.47 29.77
N LYS A 126 2.01 2.70 30.27
CA LYS A 126 0.84 3.56 30.02
C LYS A 126 0.87 4.16 28.61
N GLY A 127 -0.28 4.64 28.12
CA GLY A 127 -0.39 5.28 26.79
C GLY A 127 -1.13 4.44 25.75
N ALA A 128 -1.68 3.28 26.12
CA ALA A 128 -2.31 2.36 25.17
C ALA A 128 -3.66 2.88 24.67
N ALA A 129 -3.67 3.52 23.50
CA ALA A 129 -4.86 4.12 22.91
C ALA A 129 -5.82 3.09 22.28
N ILE A 130 -5.33 1.95 21.81
CA ILE A 130 -6.15 0.94 21.11
C ILE A 130 -6.67 -0.07 22.13
N PHE A 131 -7.95 -0.42 22.06
CA PHE A 131 -8.51 -1.53 22.86
C PHE A 131 -9.14 -2.61 21.98
N CYS A 132 -9.22 -3.82 22.53
CA CYS A 132 -9.87 -4.95 21.87
C CYS A 132 -11.39 -4.77 21.85
N GLN A 133 -12.01 -4.73 20.66
CA GLN A 133 -13.43 -4.46 20.48
C GLN A 133 -14.36 -5.59 20.96
N LYS A 134 -13.83 -6.80 21.19
CA LYS A 134 -14.62 -7.91 21.74
C LYS A 134 -15.23 -7.53 23.08
N GLU A 135 -16.53 -7.76 23.22
CA GLU A 135 -17.27 -7.52 24.45
C GLU A 135 -16.58 -8.13 25.67
N ARG A 136 -16.57 -7.38 26.78
CA ARG A 136 -15.95 -7.75 28.06
C ARG A 136 -14.43 -7.94 28.02
N CYS A 137 -13.76 -7.77 26.87
CA CYS A 137 -12.31 -7.71 26.82
C CYS A 137 -11.81 -6.36 27.32
N ARG A 138 -10.85 -6.38 28.25
CA ARG A 138 -10.24 -5.15 28.82
C ARG A 138 -8.80 -4.92 28.35
N ARG A 139 -8.35 -5.65 27.32
CA ARG A 139 -6.99 -5.53 26.78
C ARG A 139 -6.85 -4.24 25.97
N ASN A 140 -5.86 -3.42 26.34
CA ASN A 140 -5.46 -2.22 25.61
C ASN A 140 -4.02 -2.42 25.12
N PHE A 141 -3.64 -1.88 23.98
CA PHE A 141 -2.30 -1.98 23.43
C PHE A 141 -1.90 -0.72 22.64
N HIS A 142 -0.60 -0.50 22.50
CA HIS A 142 -0.08 0.40 21.47
C HIS A 142 -0.14 -0.33 20.12
N LEU A 143 -0.30 0.39 19.02
CA LEU A 143 -0.25 -0.19 17.67
C LEU A 143 0.98 -1.10 17.42
N PRO A 144 2.23 -0.64 17.63
CA PRO A 144 3.40 -1.48 17.39
C PRO A 144 3.40 -2.74 18.27
N CYS A 145 3.15 -2.59 19.58
CA CYS A 145 3.08 -3.72 20.51
C CYS A 145 1.98 -4.72 20.13
N GLY A 146 0.84 -4.23 19.64
CA GLY A 146 -0.25 -5.07 19.18
C GLY A 146 0.17 -5.90 17.97
N ARG A 147 0.77 -5.27 16.97
CA ARG A 147 1.26 -5.94 15.76
C ARG A 147 2.29 -7.03 16.10
N GLU A 148 3.28 -6.73 16.93
CA GLU A 148 4.29 -7.69 17.40
C GLU A 148 3.68 -8.89 18.13
N ARG A 149 2.58 -8.67 18.85
CA ARG A 149 1.85 -9.72 19.57
C ARG A 149 0.80 -10.44 18.72
N GLY A 150 0.70 -10.12 17.43
CA GLY A 150 -0.29 -10.71 16.52
C GLY A 150 -1.72 -10.22 16.77
N CYS A 151 -1.93 -9.04 17.35
CA CYS A 151 -3.23 -8.37 17.31
C CYS A 151 -3.57 -7.96 15.87
N ILE A 152 -4.86 -7.92 15.54
CA ILE A 152 -5.35 -7.47 14.22
C ILE A 152 -6.11 -6.15 14.39
N SER A 153 -5.77 -5.18 13.55
CA SER A 153 -6.48 -3.92 13.40
C SER A 153 -7.09 -3.88 12.00
N GLN A 154 -8.39 -3.63 11.93
CA GLN A 154 -9.15 -3.56 10.68
C GLN A 154 -9.18 -2.12 10.18
N PHE A 155 -8.89 -1.93 8.89
CA PHE A 155 -8.82 -0.61 8.25
C PHE A 155 -10.07 -0.29 7.42
N PHE A 156 -11.24 -0.67 7.95
CA PHE A 156 -12.53 -0.44 7.31
C PHE A 156 -13.62 -0.18 8.34
N GLY A 157 -14.69 0.50 7.94
CA GLY A 157 -15.84 0.80 8.80
C GLY A 157 -15.43 1.58 10.04
N GLU A 158 -15.64 0.98 11.23
CA GLU A 158 -15.34 1.60 12.53
C GLU A 158 -13.89 1.38 13.01
N TYR A 159 -12.98 0.91 12.15
CA TYR A 159 -11.57 0.71 12.47
C TYR A 159 -11.30 -0.19 13.69
N LYS A 160 -12.05 -1.29 13.79
CA LYS A 160 -12.05 -2.20 14.95
C LYS A 160 -10.69 -2.89 15.11
N SER A 161 -10.26 -3.04 16.36
CA SER A 161 -9.03 -3.76 16.69
C SER A 161 -9.28 -4.89 17.68
N PHE A 162 -8.52 -5.98 17.55
CA PHE A 162 -8.73 -7.22 18.30
C PHE A 162 -7.41 -7.77 18.82
N CYS A 163 -7.40 -8.21 20.09
CA CYS A 163 -6.21 -8.82 20.68
C CYS A 163 -5.95 -10.23 20.12
N GLU A 164 -4.77 -10.80 20.39
CA GLU A 164 -4.35 -12.16 19.98
C GLU A 164 -5.45 -13.25 20.16
N LYS A 165 -6.27 -13.15 21.22
CA LYS A 165 -7.33 -14.13 21.56
C LYS A 165 -8.65 -13.92 20.83
N HIS A 166 -8.90 -12.71 20.34
CA HIS A 166 -10.19 -12.31 19.77
C HIS A 166 -10.06 -11.82 18.33
N ARG A 167 -8.87 -11.91 17.75
CA ARG A 167 -8.62 -11.56 16.37
C ARG A 167 -9.39 -12.49 15.44
N PRO A 168 -9.81 -12.02 14.27
CA PRO A 168 -10.32 -12.90 13.24
C PRO A 168 -9.24 -13.91 12.83
N THR A 169 -9.66 -15.14 12.59
CA THR A 169 -8.80 -16.23 12.10
C THR A 169 -9.31 -16.73 10.76
N GLN A 170 -8.43 -17.45 10.07
CA GLN A 170 -8.76 -18.28 8.92
C GLN A 170 -8.44 -19.72 9.29
N ASP A 171 -9.25 -20.65 8.78
CA ASP A 171 -8.96 -22.07 8.87
C ASP A 171 -8.00 -22.47 7.74
N ILE A 172 -6.72 -22.17 7.95
CA ILE A 172 -5.65 -22.51 7.02
C ILE A 172 -5.28 -23.97 7.28
N GLN A 173 -5.59 -24.84 6.31
CA GLN A 173 -5.31 -26.28 6.35
C GLN A 173 -4.02 -26.56 5.57
N PRO A 174 -2.85 -26.72 6.23
CA PRO A 174 -1.55 -26.83 5.56
C PRO A 174 -1.43 -28.03 4.61
N GLU A 175 -2.14 -29.11 4.90
CA GLU A 175 -2.10 -30.38 4.16
C GLU A 175 -2.84 -30.29 2.82
N LYS A 176 -3.59 -29.20 2.60
CA LYS A 176 -4.40 -28.96 1.39
C LYS A 176 -3.92 -27.71 0.64
N ARG A 177 -2.67 -27.30 0.87
CA ARG A 177 -2.02 -26.22 0.13
C ARG A 177 -1.90 -26.62 -1.34
N ALA A 178 -2.36 -25.74 -2.24
CA ALA A 178 -2.18 -25.94 -3.67
C ALA A 178 -0.72 -25.72 -4.09
N GLU A 179 -0.02 -24.82 -3.38
CA GLU A 179 1.37 -24.44 -3.64
C GLU A 179 2.12 -24.26 -2.32
N GLU A 180 3.41 -24.61 -2.31
CA GLU A 180 4.28 -24.47 -1.13
C GLU A 180 4.92 -23.08 -1.04
N ASP A 181 4.96 -22.36 -2.17
CA ASP A 181 5.57 -21.04 -2.30
C ASP A 181 4.53 -19.94 -2.51
N CYS A 182 4.86 -18.73 -2.09
CA CYS A 182 4.00 -17.56 -2.30
C CYS A 182 4.19 -17.02 -3.72
N ILE A 183 3.14 -17.00 -4.54
CA ILE A 183 3.21 -16.49 -5.93
C ILE A 183 3.62 -15.02 -6.08
N LEU A 184 3.58 -14.23 -4.99
CA LEU A 184 3.96 -12.82 -5.03
C LEU A 184 5.46 -12.57 -4.85
N CYS A 185 6.17 -13.46 -4.16
CA CYS A 185 7.62 -13.33 -3.92
C CYS A 185 8.42 -14.56 -4.35
N CYS A 186 7.76 -15.65 -4.73
CA CYS A 186 8.36 -16.94 -5.08
C CYS A 186 9.21 -17.55 -3.94
N GLU A 187 8.90 -17.21 -2.68
CA GLU A 187 9.53 -17.79 -1.50
C GLU A 187 8.57 -18.72 -0.76
N SER A 188 9.11 -19.70 -0.05
CA SER A 188 8.33 -20.71 0.67
C SER A 188 7.45 -20.13 1.77
N LEU A 189 6.24 -20.68 1.89
CA LEU A 189 5.25 -20.37 2.92
C LEU A 189 5.59 -21.01 4.28
N SER A 190 6.87 -20.90 4.64
CA SER A 190 7.37 -21.26 5.97
C SER A 190 6.82 -20.26 7.00
N GLY A 191 6.20 -20.77 8.06
CA GLY A 191 5.55 -19.94 9.08
C GLY A 191 4.14 -20.42 9.46
N GLY A 192 3.67 -19.96 10.62
CA GLY A 192 2.34 -20.29 11.13
C GLY A 192 1.22 -19.51 10.42
N ASN A 193 -0.01 -19.68 10.91
CA ASN A 193 -1.19 -18.97 10.39
C ASN A 193 -1.13 -17.44 10.58
N ASP A 194 -0.21 -16.94 11.41
CA ASP A 194 -0.03 -15.51 11.70
C ASP A 194 0.84 -14.80 10.65
N ASP A 195 1.68 -15.53 9.91
CA ASP A 195 2.53 -14.99 8.85
C ASP A 195 1.89 -15.14 7.47
N ASN A 196 0.92 -16.04 7.37
CA ASN A 196 0.26 -16.44 6.14
C ASN A 196 -1.20 -15.98 6.10
N ILE A 197 -1.75 -15.84 4.90
CA ILE A 197 -3.15 -15.47 4.67
C ILE A 197 -3.67 -16.21 3.44
N GLN A 198 -4.90 -16.71 3.53
CA GLN A 198 -5.51 -17.52 2.49
C GLN A 198 -6.53 -16.70 1.66
N SER A 199 -6.55 -16.94 0.35
CA SER A 199 -7.58 -16.41 -0.56
C SER A 199 -8.95 -17.04 -0.26
N PRO A 200 -10.04 -16.25 -0.21
CA PRO A 200 -11.39 -16.79 -0.06
C PRO A 200 -11.98 -17.33 -1.37
N CYS A 201 -11.46 -16.93 -2.53
CA CYS A 201 -12.16 -17.04 -3.82
C CYS A 201 -11.59 -18.06 -4.81
N CYS A 202 -10.30 -18.37 -4.73
CA CYS A 202 -9.63 -19.30 -5.64
C CYS A 202 -8.82 -20.34 -4.85
N SER A 203 -9.00 -21.61 -5.23
CA SER A 203 -8.18 -22.78 -4.87
C SER A 203 -7.22 -22.60 -3.67
N ARG A 204 -7.74 -22.38 -2.46
CA ARG A 204 -6.98 -22.25 -1.19
C ARG A 204 -5.59 -21.60 -1.30
N MET A 205 -5.42 -20.59 -2.16
CA MET A 205 -4.12 -19.97 -2.40
C MET A 205 -3.66 -19.27 -1.13
N ILE A 206 -2.41 -19.45 -0.76
CA ILE A 206 -1.83 -18.85 0.44
C ILE A 206 -0.74 -17.86 0.03
N TYR A 207 -0.67 -16.75 0.76
CA TYR A 207 0.33 -15.72 0.57
C TYR A 207 0.95 -15.36 1.91
N HIS A 208 2.18 -14.87 1.92
CA HIS A 208 2.67 -14.15 3.10
C HIS A 208 1.84 -12.88 3.29
N ARG A 209 1.47 -12.60 4.54
CA ARG A 209 0.75 -11.36 4.90
C ARG A 209 1.51 -10.11 4.47
N LYS A 210 2.84 -10.14 4.58
CA LYS A 210 3.71 -9.04 4.15
C LYS A 210 3.62 -8.81 2.64
N CYS A 211 3.62 -9.87 1.84
CA CYS A 211 3.52 -9.77 0.38
C CYS A 211 2.16 -9.21 -0.05
N ILE A 212 1.07 -9.67 0.56
CA ILE A 212 -0.27 -9.12 0.31
C ILE A 212 -0.38 -7.66 0.75
N GLN A 213 0.22 -7.29 1.89
CA GLN A 213 0.23 -5.91 2.36
C GLN A 213 0.96 -4.99 1.37
N LYS A 214 2.13 -5.41 0.85
CA LYS A 214 2.86 -4.67 -0.19
C LYS A 214 2.06 -4.55 -1.49
N TYR A 215 1.45 -5.66 -1.92
CA TYR A 215 0.58 -5.67 -3.09
C TYR A 215 -0.59 -4.67 -2.92
N ALA A 216 -1.26 -4.66 -1.76
CA ALA A 216 -2.31 -3.70 -1.43
C ALA A 216 -1.82 -2.25 -1.46
N HIS A 217 -0.63 -1.96 -0.93
CA HIS A 217 -0.05 -0.62 -0.94
C HIS A 217 0.29 -0.11 -2.34
N SER A 218 0.74 -1.02 -3.22
CA SER A 218 1.08 -0.72 -4.60
C SER A 218 -0.17 -0.54 -5.47
N SER A 219 -1.14 -1.44 -5.37
CA SER A 219 -2.33 -1.43 -6.22
C SER A 219 -3.41 -0.46 -5.75
N ALA A 220 -3.38 -0.10 -4.47
CA ALA A 220 -4.42 0.68 -3.81
C ALA A 220 -5.83 0.11 -4.05
N LYS A 221 -6.85 0.85 -3.62
CA LYS A 221 -8.24 0.37 -3.61
C LYS A 221 -8.79 0.00 -4.99
N HIS A 222 -8.43 0.73 -6.04
CA HIS A 222 -9.02 0.57 -7.37
C HIS A 222 -8.50 -0.66 -8.13
N PHE A 223 -7.26 -1.08 -7.88
CA PHE A 223 -6.65 -2.21 -8.60
C PHE A 223 -6.38 -3.42 -7.71
N PHE A 224 -6.65 -3.35 -6.39
CA PHE A 224 -6.49 -4.49 -5.50
C PHE A 224 -7.56 -5.55 -5.75
N LYS A 225 -7.13 -6.70 -6.25
CA LYS A 225 -7.95 -7.85 -6.62
C LYS A 225 -7.17 -9.13 -6.37
N CYS A 226 -7.83 -10.28 -6.40
CA CYS A 226 -7.09 -11.54 -6.24
C CYS A 226 -6.03 -11.68 -7.35
N PRO A 227 -4.74 -11.88 -7.03
CA PRO A 227 -3.70 -12.06 -8.04
C PRO A 227 -3.94 -13.23 -8.99
N GLN A 228 -4.62 -14.27 -8.50
CA GLN A 228 -4.84 -15.50 -9.27
C GLN A 228 -6.08 -15.46 -10.16
N CYS A 229 -7.24 -15.09 -9.61
CA CYS A 229 -8.53 -15.16 -10.34
C CYS A 229 -9.15 -13.78 -10.64
N ASN A 230 -8.45 -12.69 -10.31
CA ASN A 230 -8.95 -11.32 -10.47
C ASN A 230 -10.25 -10.99 -9.72
N ASN A 231 -10.69 -11.80 -8.74
CA ASN A 231 -11.86 -11.50 -7.92
C ASN A 231 -11.69 -10.15 -7.20
N ARG A 232 -12.69 -9.27 -7.37
CA ARG A 232 -12.69 -7.89 -6.84
C ARG A 232 -13.63 -7.69 -5.65
N GLU A 233 -14.28 -8.75 -5.18
CA GLU A 233 -15.34 -8.64 -4.18
C GLU A 233 -14.98 -9.34 -2.88
N GLU A 234 -14.88 -10.67 -2.90
CA GLU A 234 -14.62 -11.48 -1.72
C GLU A 234 -13.18 -11.31 -1.24
N PHE A 235 -12.23 -11.29 -2.18
CA PHE A 235 -10.82 -11.19 -1.85
C PHE A 235 -10.49 -9.90 -1.08
N PRO A 236 -10.81 -8.69 -1.57
CA PRO A 236 -10.56 -7.47 -0.81
C PRO A 236 -11.25 -7.45 0.56
N LYS A 237 -12.52 -7.92 0.64
CA LYS A 237 -13.28 -7.99 1.90
C LYS A 237 -12.57 -8.86 2.94
N GLU A 238 -12.07 -10.03 2.53
CA GLU A 238 -11.37 -10.94 3.42
C GLU A 238 -10.00 -10.38 3.84
N MET A 239 -9.24 -9.78 2.92
CA MET A 239 -7.96 -9.16 3.25
C MET A 239 -8.15 -8.03 4.27
N LEU A 240 -9.16 -7.17 4.09
CA LEU A 240 -9.55 -6.12 5.05
C LEU A 240 -9.96 -6.72 6.40
N ARG A 241 -10.79 -7.77 6.41
CA ARG A 241 -11.21 -8.48 7.63
C ARG A 241 -10.00 -8.97 8.43
N MET A 242 -9.00 -9.47 7.73
CA MET A 242 -7.75 -10.00 8.27
C MET A 242 -6.68 -8.94 8.57
N GLY A 243 -7.02 -7.65 8.43
CA GLY A 243 -6.18 -6.52 8.85
C GLY A 243 -5.16 -6.05 7.81
N ILE A 244 -5.31 -6.43 6.54
CA ILE A 244 -4.56 -5.83 5.44
C ILE A 244 -5.10 -4.42 5.22
N HIS A 245 -4.23 -3.42 5.26
CA HIS A 245 -4.59 -2.05 4.93
C HIS A 245 -4.57 -1.86 3.40
N ILE A 246 -5.69 -1.43 2.82
CA ILE A 246 -5.81 -1.08 1.41
C ILE A 246 -6.02 0.44 1.32
N PRO A 247 -5.01 1.22 0.90
CA PRO A 247 -5.11 2.66 0.88
C PRO A 247 -6.08 3.15 -0.21
N ASP A 248 -6.85 4.20 0.11
CA ASP A 248 -7.74 4.88 -0.82
C ASP A 248 -6.98 6.02 -1.51
N ARG A 249 -6.23 5.66 -2.56
CA ARG A 249 -5.43 6.56 -3.41
C ARG A 249 -5.23 5.90 -4.78
N ASP A 250 -4.66 6.64 -5.72
CA ASP A 250 -4.22 6.09 -7.00
C ASP A 250 -3.13 5.03 -6.80
N ALA A 251 -2.99 4.11 -7.76
CA ALA A 251 -1.97 3.08 -7.64
C ALA A 251 -0.58 3.72 -7.66
N ALA A 252 0.38 3.09 -6.98
CA ALA A 252 1.73 3.66 -6.85
C ALA A 252 2.40 3.90 -8.22
N TRP A 253 2.13 3.03 -9.21
CA TRP A 253 2.65 3.16 -10.58
C TRP A 253 1.96 4.28 -11.39
N GLU A 254 0.83 4.81 -10.95
CA GLU A 254 0.19 5.99 -11.59
C GLU A 254 0.80 7.30 -11.10
N LEU A 255 1.50 7.26 -9.96
CA LEU A 255 2.11 8.41 -9.31
C LEU A 255 3.61 8.56 -9.63
N GLU A 256 4.18 7.62 -10.38
CA GLU A 256 5.59 7.64 -10.75
C GLU A 256 5.86 8.80 -11.73
N PRO A 257 6.77 9.74 -11.42
CA PRO A 257 7.06 10.87 -12.28
C PRO A 257 7.53 10.40 -13.65
N GLY A 258 6.79 10.77 -14.70
CA GLY A 258 7.11 10.34 -16.06
C GLY A 258 6.73 8.89 -16.38
N ALA A 259 5.86 8.24 -15.59
CA ALA A 259 5.35 6.89 -15.85
C ALA A 259 4.79 6.68 -17.27
N PHE A 260 4.34 7.77 -17.90
CA PHE A 260 3.79 7.78 -19.26
C PHE A 260 4.68 8.53 -20.25
N SER A 261 5.87 8.99 -19.85
CA SER A 261 6.79 9.74 -20.71
C SER A 261 7.18 8.97 -21.97
N GLU A 262 7.37 7.66 -21.85
CA GLU A 262 7.63 6.77 -22.99
C GLU A 262 6.45 6.70 -23.97
N LEU A 263 5.21 6.81 -23.49
CA LEU A 263 4.03 6.85 -24.37
C LEU A 263 3.99 8.11 -25.24
N TYR A 264 4.67 9.19 -24.81
CA TYR A 264 4.82 10.42 -25.58
C TYR A 264 6.07 10.40 -26.48
N GLN A 265 6.97 9.43 -26.30
CA GLN A 265 8.13 9.25 -27.19
C GLN A 265 7.66 8.61 -28.48
N ARG A 266 7.23 9.47 -29.41
CA ARG A 266 6.99 9.06 -30.77
C ARG A 266 8.33 8.70 -31.41
N HIS A 267 8.35 7.60 -32.17
CA HIS A 267 9.51 7.19 -32.95
C HIS A 267 9.97 8.35 -33.85
N GLN A 268 11.27 8.62 -33.87
CA GLN A 268 11.88 9.80 -34.50
C GLN A 268 13.04 9.47 -35.45
N HIS A 269 13.27 8.18 -35.72
CA HIS A 269 14.37 7.71 -36.55
C HIS A 269 13.88 7.30 -37.94
N CYS A 270 14.75 7.41 -38.95
CA CYS A 270 14.51 6.84 -40.27
C CYS A 270 15.13 5.44 -40.38
N ASP A 271 14.27 4.42 -40.40
CA ASP A 271 14.61 2.99 -40.52
C ASP A 271 14.75 2.51 -41.96
N ALA A 272 14.70 3.41 -42.95
CA ALA A 272 14.91 3.03 -44.34
C ALA A 272 16.31 2.39 -44.51
N PRO A 273 16.47 1.30 -45.28
CA PRO A 273 17.77 0.65 -45.46
C PRO A 273 18.88 1.64 -45.87
N ILE A 274 18.52 2.59 -46.72
CA ILE A 274 19.39 3.70 -47.14
C ILE A 274 18.69 5.02 -46.80
N CYS A 275 19.28 5.81 -45.90
CA CYS A 275 18.82 7.16 -45.61
C CYS A 275 19.47 8.14 -46.61
N LEU A 276 18.64 8.91 -47.30
CA LEU A 276 19.08 9.91 -48.27
C LEU A 276 19.25 11.32 -47.67
N TYR A 277 18.84 11.51 -46.40
CA TYR A 277 18.87 12.80 -45.75
C TYR A 277 20.26 13.10 -45.20
N LYS A 278 20.83 14.24 -45.60
CA LYS A 278 22.21 14.62 -45.26
C LYS A 278 22.40 14.95 -43.78
N ASP A 279 21.35 15.45 -43.13
CA ASP A 279 21.40 15.84 -41.72
C ASP A 279 21.29 14.64 -40.79
N GLY A 280 21.09 13.43 -41.33
CA GLY A 280 21.07 12.18 -40.57
C GLY A 280 19.66 11.61 -40.36
N ARG A 281 19.63 10.43 -39.73
CA ARG A 281 18.40 9.62 -39.59
C ARG A 281 17.46 10.11 -38.49
N ASP A 282 18.00 10.78 -37.48
CA ASP A 282 17.25 11.32 -36.32
C ASP A 282 16.73 12.75 -36.56
N ASN A 283 17.06 13.35 -37.71
CA ASN A 283 16.60 14.67 -38.09
C ASN A 283 15.50 14.55 -39.15
N PHE A 284 14.53 15.46 -39.13
CA PHE A 284 13.43 15.51 -40.11
C PHE A 284 12.80 16.89 -40.15
N GLU A 285 12.18 17.22 -41.29
CA GLU A 285 11.41 18.45 -41.46
C GLU A 285 9.95 18.23 -41.01
N ASN A 286 9.25 19.29 -40.59
CA ASN A 286 7.82 19.17 -40.26
C ASN A 286 6.97 18.86 -41.51
N GLU A 287 7.37 19.37 -42.67
CA GLU A 287 6.69 19.18 -43.96
C GLU A 287 7.73 19.00 -45.07
N GLY A 288 7.30 18.49 -46.23
CA GLY A 288 8.19 18.31 -47.38
C GLY A 288 8.84 16.93 -47.48
N ARG A 289 9.93 16.83 -48.24
CA ARG A 289 10.52 15.55 -48.65
C ARG A 289 11.29 14.82 -47.54
N TRP A 290 11.71 15.57 -46.52
CA TRP A 290 12.42 15.03 -45.35
C TRP A 290 11.52 14.93 -44.13
N GLY A 291 10.19 15.02 -44.30
CA GLY A 291 9.24 14.70 -43.25
C GLY A 291 9.27 13.22 -42.88
N LEU A 292 9.29 12.94 -41.58
CA LEU A 292 9.26 11.58 -41.04
C LEU A 292 7.83 11.04 -41.03
N ILE A 293 7.61 9.93 -41.71
CA ILE A 293 6.33 9.21 -41.78
C ILE A 293 6.48 7.91 -41.00
N LEU A 294 5.63 7.71 -39.99
CA LEU A 294 5.62 6.48 -39.21
C LEU A 294 4.75 5.40 -39.85
N CYS A 295 5.07 4.16 -39.53
CA CYS A 295 4.24 3.03 -39.95
C CYS A 295 2.83 3.20 -39.39
N THR A 296 1.84 3.11 -40.27
CA THR A 296 0.42 3.31 -39.93
C THR A 296 -0.09 2.23 -38.96
N THR A 297 0.52 1.04 -39.01
CA THR A 297 0.05 -0.16 -38.29
C THR A 297 0.70 -0.29 -36.91
N CYS A 298 2.03 -0.17 -36.80
CA CYS A 298 2.72 -0.31 -35.51
C CYS A 298 3.19 1.01 -34.88
N GLY A 299 3.37 2.07 -35.67
CA GLY A 299 3.95 3.34 -35.20
C GLY A 299 5.38 3.25 -34.65
N SER A 300 6.00 2.06 -34.67
CA SER A 300 7.30 1.79 -34.04
C SER A 300 8.49 1.92 -35.00
N GLN A 301 8.22 2.03 -36.30
CA GLN A 301 9.22 2.33 -37.33
C GLN A 301 8.84 3.62 -38.07
N GLY A 302 9.84 4.29 -38.63
CA GLY A 302 9.70 5.52 -39.40
C GLY A 302 10.54 5.55 -40.67
N THR A 303 10.13 6.35 -41.64
CA THR A 303 10.93 6.63 -42.84
C THR A 303 10.76 8.08 -43.27
N HIS A 304 11.83 8.71 -43.77
CA HIS A 304 11.65 9.97 -44.49
C HIS A 304 10.87 9.70 -45.77
N ARG A 305 10.00 10.63 -46.15
CA ARG A 305 9.21 10.55 -47.38
C ARG A 305 10.05 10.18 -48.60
N SER A 306 11.20 10.83 -48.80
CA SER A 306 12.10 10.51 -49.92
C SER A 306 12.85 9.19 -49.78
N CYS A 307 13.14 8.71 -48.57
CA CYS A 307 13.86 7.45 -48.37
C CYS A 307 13.02 6.21 -48.77
N SER A 308 11.69 6.32 -48.71
CA SER A 308 10.77 5.27 -49.18
C SER A 308 10.01 5.64 -50.45
N SER A 309 10.48 6.63 -51.21
CA SER A 309 9.88 7.06 -52.48
C SER A 309 8.37 7.37 -52.38
N LEU A 310 7.93 7.93 -51.25
CA LEU A 310 6.54 8.26 -50.99
C LEU A 310 6.13 9.54 -51.75
N ARG A 311 4.92 9.55 -52.34
CA ARG A 311 4.36 10.73 -53.01
C ARG A 311 4.22 11.90 -52.03
N SER A 312 4.32 13.14 -52.53
CA SER A 312 4.31 14.38 -51.73
C SER A 312 3.15 14.50 -50.73
N ASN A 313 1.99 13.92 -51.04
CA ASN A 313 0.79 13.97 -50.18
C ASN A 313 0.44 12.63 -49.51
N SER A 314 1.25 11.57 -49.69
CA SER A 314 0.98 10.32 -49.00
C SER A 314 1.29 10.48 -47.50
N LYS A 315 0.30 10.13 -46.68
CA LYS A 315 0.44 9.98 -45.21
C LYS A 315 0.45 8.51 -44.78
N LYS A 316 0.30 7.59 -45.73
CA LYS A 316 0.26 6.15 -45.47
C LYS A 316 1.59 5.54 -45.86
N TRP A 317 2.20 4.87 -44.90
CA TRP A 317 3.37 4.02 -45.06
C TRP A 317 3.26 2.86 -44.07
N GLU A 318 3.77 1.70 -44.48
CA GLU A 318 3.85 0.51 -43.64
C GLU A 318 5.28 -0.03 -43.70
N CYS A 319 5.80 -0.46 -42.56
CA CYS A 319 7.12 -1.08 -42.51
C CYS A 319 7.07 -2.50 -43.09
N ALA A 320 8.25 -3.05 -43.44
CA ALA A 320 8.34 -4.37 -44.04
C ALA A 320 7.65 -5.46 -43.20
N GLU A 321 7.82 -5.41 -41.87
CA GLU A 321 7.18 -6.36 -40.95
C GLU A 321 5.64 -6.29 -41.01
N CYS A 322 5.06 -5.08 -41.02
CA CYS A 322 3.61 -4.92 -41.08
C CYS A 322 3.06 -5.30 -42.47
N ILE A 323 3.78 -5.01 -43.55
CA ILE A 323 3.41 -5.41 -44.91
C ILE A 323 3.36 -6.94 -45.02
N SER A 324 4.38 -7.64 -44.52
CA SER A 324 4.43 -9.11 -44.54
C SER A 324 3.35 -9.78 -43.69
N THR A 325 2.75 -9.06 -42.74
CA THR A 325 1.65 -9.58 -41.92
C THR A 325 0.27 -9.31 -42.53
N GLY A 326 0.17 -8.41 -43.52
CA GLY A 326 -1.08 -8.04 -44.19
C GLY A 326 -1.54 -9.01 -45.28
N GLU A 327 -0.67 -9.91 -45.74
CA GLU A 327 -0.93 -10.86 -46.83
C GLU A 327 -1.07 -12.32 -46.34
N ILE A 328 -1.92 -12.58 -45.34
CA ILE A 328 -2.47 -13.94 -45.14
C ILE A 328 -3.84 -13.98 -45.83
N PRO A 329 -4.01 -14.71 -46.96
CA PRO A 329 -5.34 -15.01 -47.48
C PRO A 329 -6.00 -16.00 -46.51
N GLY A 330 -6.87 -15.47 -45.64
CA GLY A 330 -7.73 -16.27 -44.77
C GLY A 330 -7.22 -16.39 -43.33
N CYS A 331 -7.34 -15.32 -42.55
CA CYS A 331 -7.54 -15.49 -41.11
C CYS A 331 -8.46 -14.40 -40.55
N SER A 332 -9.75 -14.51 -40.90
CA SER A 332 -10.78 -14.08 -39.96
C SER A 332 -10.77 -15.09 -38.80
N LYS A 333 -10.51 -14.56 -37.59
CA LYS A 333 -10.71 -15.13 -36.24
C LYS A 333 -9.44 -15.62 -35.50
N THR A 334 -9.23 -14.96 -34.36
CA THR A 334 -8.64 -15.44 -33.09
C THR A 334 -7.14 -15.74 -33.02
N ILE A 335 -6.37 -14.75 -32.54
CA ILE A 335 -5.26 -15.03 -31.61
C ILE A 335 -5.82 -14.87 -30.19
N SER A 336 -6.30 -15.97 -29.63
CA SER A 336 -6.48 -16.13 -28.19
C SER A 336 -5.25 -16.87 -27.64
N PRO A 337 -4.69 -16.47 -26.48
CA PRO A 337 -3.63 -17.25 -25.84
C PRO A 337 -4.18 -18.62 -25.42
N ARG A 338 -3.44 -19.68 -25.76
CA ARG A 338 -3.68 -21.09 -25.41
C ARG A 338 -4.32 -21.26 -24.02
N ARG A 339 -5.56 -21.76 -23.98
CA ARG A 339 -6.07 -22.55 -22.86
C ARG A 339 -6.06 -24.01 -23.25
N HIS A 340 -5.38 -24.82 -22.45
CA HIS A 340 -5.51 -26.27 -22.47
C HIS A 340 -6.89 -26.67 -21.94
N PHE A 341 -7.53 -27.57 -22.69
CA PHE A 341 -8.60 -28.52 -22.37
C PHE A 341 -9.51 -28.24 -21.16
N TYR A 342 -10.81 -28.05 -21.40
CA TYR A 342 -11.88 -28.89 -20.84
C TYR A 342 -13.17 -28.75 -21.69
N ARG A 343 -13.89 -29.87 -21.76
CA ARG A 343 -14.98 -30.27 -22.66
C ARG A 343 -16.29 -29.47 -22.44
N GLU A 344 -16.96 -29.10 -23.53
CA GLU A 344 -18.29 -28.49 -23.54
C GLU A 344 -19.41 -29.47 -23.13
N THR A 345 -20.37 -28.95 -22.38
CA THR A 345 -21.81 -29.23 -22.59
C THR A 345 -22.64 -28.02 -22.13
N GLY A 346 -23.58 -27.57 -22.96
CA GLY A 346 -24.85 -27.00 -22.51
C GLY A 346 -25.07 -25.51 -22.75
N GLN A 347 -25.94 -25.22 -23.72
CA GLN A 347 -26.48 -23.93 -24.15
C GLN A 347 -27.24 -23.19 -23.02
N ASN A 348 -27.13 -21.86 -22.95
CA ASN A 348 -28.26 -20.95 -23.23
C ASN A 348 -27.88 -19.47 -23.23
N SER A 349 -28.48 -18.78 -24.19
CA SER A 349 -28.43 -17.37 -24.54
C SER A 349 -29.15 -16.45 -23.54
N SER A 350 -28.57 -15.29 -23.23
CA SER A 350 -29.31 -14.05 -22.93
C SER A 350 -28.38 -12.85 -23.18
N GLN A 351 -28.87 -11.89 -23.96
CA GLN A 351 -28.21 -10.64 -24.33
C GLN A 351 -28.15 -9.68 -23.13
N GLU A 352 -27.01 -9.03 -22.92
CA GLU A 352 -26.96 -7.66 -22.38
C GLU A 352 -25.80 -6.90 -23.06
N GLU A 353 -26.16 -5.80 -23.70
CA GLU A 353 -25.26 -4.88 -24.40
C GLU A 353 -24.56 -3.96 -23.40
N ASN A 354 -23.24 -3.82 -23.52
CA ASN A 354 -22.43 -2.86 -22.78
C ASN A 354 -22.08 -1.68 -23.71
N PRO A 355 -22.48 -0.43 -23.42
CA PRO A 355 -22.02 0.72 -24.19
C PRO A 355 -20.60 1.09 -23.74
N GLY A 356 -19.65 1.13 -24.69
CA GLY A 356 -18.27 1.57 -24.46
C GLY A 356 -18.18 3.05 -24.06
N PRO A 357 -17.10 3.45 -23.36
CA PRO A 357 -16.95 4.82 -22.89
C PRO A 357 -16.58 5.75 -24.05
N SER A 358 -17.50 6.66 -24.36
CA SER A 358 -17.28 7.83 -25.21
C SER A 358 -16.35 8.82 -24.52
N LEU A 359 -15.28 9.20 -25.24
CA LEU A 359 -14.41 10.32 -24.94
C LEU A 359 -15.24 11.60 -24.78
N ARG A 360 -15.28 12.15 -23.57
CA ARG A 360 -15.59 13.56 -23.33
C ARG A 360 -14.51 14.18 -22.46
N GLU A 361 -14.03 15.30 -22.97
CA GLU A 361 -12.97 16.15 -22.45
C GLU A 361 -13.18 16.51 -20.99
N ARG A 362 -12.10 16.39 -20.19
CA ARG A 362 -12.04 16.95 -18.83
C ARG A 362 -11.34 18.32 -18.89
N PRO A 363 -11.93 19.37 -18.31
CA PRO A 363 -11.23 20.64 -18.14
C PRO A 363 -10.07 20.46 -17.14
N GLY A 364 -8.89 20.96 -17.50
CA GLY A 364 -7.70 20.94 -16.65
C GLY A 364 -7.80 21.89 -15.45
N PRO A 365 -6.92 21.73 -14.44
CA PRO A 365 -6.86 22.62 -13.29
C PRO A 365 -6.10 23.89 -13.67
N SER A 366 -6.76 25.04 -13.68
CA SER A 366 -6.09 26.35 -13.68
C SER A 366 -5.94 26.85 -12.25
N PHE A 367 -4.70 27.00 -11.83
CA PHE A 367 -4.27 27.82 -10.71
C PHE A 367 -3.74 29.13 -11.31
N LEU A 368 -4.19 30.29 -10.84
CA LEU A 368 -3.44 31.56 -10.70
C LEU A 368 -4.37 32.68 -10.18
N GLN A 369 -4.19 33.00 -8.89
CA GLN A 369 -3.97 34.29 -8.23
C GLN A 369 -4.62 35.64 -8.69
N GLU A 370 -5.05 36.39 -7.64
CA GLU A 370 -5.38 37.83 -7.51
C GLU A 370 -6.73 38.32 -8.09
N SER A 371 -7.52 39.20 -7.47
CA SER A 371 -7.31 40.22 -6.42
C SER A 371 -8.65 40.62 -5.73
N SER A 372 -8.54 41.39 -4.64
CA SER A 372 -9.57 42.05 -3.82
C SER A 372 -10.77 42.67 -4.55
N GLU A 373 -11.98 42.60 -3.97
CA GLU A 373 -12.71 43.75 -3.40
C GLU A 373 -14.04 43.36 -2.71
N LEU A 374 -14.51 44.28 -1.88
CA LEU A 374 -15.45 44.17 -0.78
C LEU A 374 -16.91 44.41 -1.21
N SER A 375 -17.86 43.60 -0.75
CA SER A 375 -19.20 44.06 -0.32
C SER A 375 -20.05 42.90 0.25
N SER A 376 -20.76 43.21 1.34
CA SER A 376 -21.72 42.39 2.11
C SER A 376 -23.11 43.03 2.00
N PRO A 377 -24.16 42.56 2.70
CA PRO A 377 -24.66 41.19 2.88
C PRO A 377 -26.19 41.10 2.61
N GLU A 378 -26.77 39.90 2.50
CA GLU A 378 -28.10 39.61 3.09
C GLU A 378 -28.41 38.10 3.21
N LYS A 379 -29.39 37.81 4.09
CA LYS A 379 -29.59 36.62 4.92
C LYS A 379 -30.51 35.55 4.29
N ALA A 380 -30.29 34.26 4.61
CA ALA A 380 -31.36 33.28 4.88
C ALA A 380 -30.82 32.02 5.60
N GLU A 381 -31.59 31.56 6.58
CA GLU A 381 -31.36 30.55 7.64
C GLU A 381 -31.79 29.10 7.20
N PRO A 382 -31.60 28.04 8.03
CA PRO A 382 -31.07 26.73 7.63
C PRO A 382 -32.11 25.58 7.55
N SER A 383 -31.71 24.46 6.94
CA SER A 383 -32.43 23.18 7.05
C SER A 383 -31.60 22.03 7.64
N CYS A 384 -32.28 21.37 8.57
CA CYS A 384 -31.98 20.27 9.47
C CYS A 384 -31.53 18.96 8.81
N TRP A 385 -30.45 18.34 9.31
CA TRP A 385 -30.35 16.88 9.46
C TRP A 385 -29.82 16.54 10.86
N GLU A 386 -30.77 16.24 11.72
CA GLU A 386 -30.56 15.96 13.13
C GLU A 386 -30.13 14.52 13.38
N ARG A 387 -29.22 14.39 14.35
CA ARG A 387 -28.58 13.18 14.84
C ARG A 387 -29.49 12.48 15.86
N ARG A 388 -29.93 11.24 15.60
CA ARG A 388 -30.47 10.37 16.67
C ARG A 388 -29.37 9.53 17.30
N ARG A 389 -29.09 9.84 18.57
CA ARG A 389 -28.31 9.05 19.51
C ARG A 389 -29.32 8.37 20.44
N SER A 390 -29.49 7.05 20.37
CA SER A 390 -30.37 6.31 21.29
C SER A 390 -29.55 5.69 22.43
N THR A 391 -29.79 6.20 23.63
CA THR A 391 -29.34 5.67 24.92
C THR A 391 -30.15 4.41 25.27
N TRP A 392 -29.49 3.27 25.49
CA TRP A 392 -30.14 2.11 26.11
C TRP A 392 -29.80 2.02 27.60
N ARG A 393 -30.81 2.36 28.43
CA ARG A 393 -30.86 1.99 29.85
C ARG A 393 -31.52 0.62 29.97
N ALA A 394 -30.87 -0.27 30.70
CA ALA A 394 -31.37 -1.59 31.06
C ALA A 394 -32.60 -1.49 32.00
N LYS A 395 -33.63 -2.30 31.73
CA LYS A 395 -34.63 -2.70 32.72
C LYS A 395 -34.82 -4.22 32.65
N HIS A 396 -34.57 -4.87 33.78
CA HIS A 396 -34.86 -6.27 34.06
C HIS A 396 -36.37 -6.54 33.97
N VAL A 397 -36.75 -7.66 33.34
CA VAL A 397 -38.06 -8.31 33.54
C VAL A 397 -37.83 -9.80 33.79
N LYS A 398 -38.33 -10.27 34.93
CA LYS A 398 -38.35 -11.68 35.36
C LYS A 398 -39.42 -12.42 34.54
N ILE A 399 -39.08 -13.59 34.00
CA ILE A 399 -40.05 -14.53 33.42
C ILE A 399 -40.30 -15.66 34.42
N SER A 400 -41.53 -15.73 34.92
CA SER A 400 -42.08 -16.82 35.72
C SER A 400 -42.56 -17.96 34.84
N LYS A 401 -42.18 -19.20 35.19
CA LYS A 401 -42.66 -20.45 34.59
C LYS A 401 -44.16 -20.65 34.87
N CYS A 402 -44.93 -21.03 33.85
CA CYS A 402 -46.25 -21.62 34.04
C CYS A 402 -46.27 -23.05 33.49
N ARG A 403 -46.60 -24.00 34.37
CA ARG A 403 -46.76 -25.45 34.15
C ARG A 403 -48.10 -25.71 33.47
N LYS A 404 -48.11 -26.49 32.38
CA LYS A 404 -49.35 -27.13 31.87
C LYS A 404 -49.70 -28.34 32.72
N LYS A 405 -50.99 -28.47 33.07
CA LYS A 405 -51.60 -29.61 33.77
C LYS A 405 -52.42 -30.42 32.76
N LYS A 406 -52.51 -31.72 33.05
CA LYS A 406 -53.18 -32.84 32.38
C LYS A 406 -54.54 -32.53 31.74
N GLU A 407 -54.78 -33.18 30.60
CA GLU A 407 -55.80 -34.23 30.45
C GLU A 407 -55.18 -35.41 29.68
#